data_AF-A0A3M1IUF8-F1
#
_entry.id   AF-A0A3M1IUF8-F1
#
_cell.length_a   1.000
_cell.length_b   1.000
_cell.length_c   1.000
_cell.angle_alpha   90.00
_cell.angle_beta   90.00
_cell.angle_gamma   90.00
#
_symmetry.space_group_name_H-M   'P 1'
#
loop_
_entity.id
_entity.type
_entity.pdbx_description
1 polymer ?
#
loop_
_entity_poly.entity_id
_entity_poly.type
_entity_poly.pdbx_seq_one_letter_code
_entity_poly.pdbx_strand_id
1 'polypeptide(L)' 'MIPLIKFIVMLIDIYIWIIIASAILSWLVAFGVVNTNNKFVYMVGDFLYRVTEPALRPIRRFLPDLGG' A
#
# COMPACT_ATOMS: atom_id res chain seq x y z
N MET A 1 18.61 -22.29 -13.56
CA MET A 1 18.93 -21.82 -12.21
C MET A 1 18.74 -20.30 -12.02
N ILE A 2 19.05 -19.45 -13.01
CA ILE A 2 18.87 -17.98 -12.94
C ILE A 2 17.41 -17.44 -13.07
N PRO A 3 16.46 -18.06 -13.81
CA PRO A 3 15.18 -17.39 -14.10
C PRO A 3 14.26 -17.25 -12.89
N LEU A 4 14.29 -18.20 -11.94
CA LEU A 4 13.47 -18.15 -10.72
C LEU A 4 13.85 -16.96 -9.83
N ILE A 5 15.14 -16.71 -9.66
CA ILE A 5 15.65 -15.59 -8.83
C ILE A 5 15.21 -14.26 -9.44
N LYS A 6 15.34 -14.10 -10.78
CA LYS A 6 14.90 -12.87 -11.47
C LYS A 6 13.40 -12.62 -11.32
N PHE A 7 12.59 -13.68 -11.37
CA PHE A 7 11.16 -13.58 -11.14
C PHE A 7 10.83 -13.12 -9.72
N ILE A 8 11.48 -13.69 -8.71
CA ILE A 8 11.29 -13.29 -7.31
C ILE A 8 11.70 -11.83 -7.09
N VAL A 9 12.86 -11.41 -7.62
CA VAL A 9 13.32 -10.00 -7.51
C VAL A 9 12.31 -9.05 -8.15
N MET A 10 11.80 -9.38 -9.33
CA MET A 10 10.74 -8.60 -9.99
C MET A 10 9.48 -8.46 -9.12
N LEU A 11 9.05 -9.54 -8.48
CA LEU A 11 7.89 -9.50 -7.58
C LEU A 11 8.14 -8.61 -6.36
N ILE A 12 9.35 -8.64 -5.80
CA ILE A 12 9.74 -7.77 -4.69
C ILE A 12 9.73 -6.30 -5.13
N ASP A 13 10.30 -5.98 -6.30
CA ASP A 13 10.31 -4.62 -6.83
C ASP A 13 8.89 -4.08 -7.03
N ILE A 14 7.99 -4.90 -7.60
CA ILE A 14 6.56 -4.55 -7.74
C ILE A 14 5.93 -4.29 -6.38
N TYR A 15 6.22 -5.14 -5.39
CA TYR A 15 5.68 -4.97 -4.05
C TYR A 15 6.14 -3.67 -3.38
N ILE A 16 7.39 -3.27 -3.58
CA ILE A 16 7.93 -2.00 -3.09
C ILE A 16 7.15 -0.82 -3.72
N TRP A 17 6.89 -0.85 -5.03
CA TRP A 17 6.10 0.18 -5.69
C TRP A 17 4.66 0.25 -5.16
N ILE A 18 4.05 -0.88 -4.81
CA ILE A 18 2.71 -0.92 -4.20
C ILE A 18 2.71 -0.23 -2.84
N ILE A 19 3.74 -0.45 -2.00
CA ILE A 19 3.88 0.24 -0.71
C ILE A 19 4.00 1.75 -0.92
N ILE A 20 4.83 2.18 -1.88
CA ILE A 20 5.01 3.60 -2.21
C ILE A 20 3.68 4.21 -2.67
N ALA A 21 2.93 3.52 -3.54
CA ALA A 21 1.62 3.97 -4.00
C ALA A 21 0.63 4.12 -2.83
N SER A 22 0.64 3.20 -1.87
CA SER A 22 -0.20 3.29 -0.66
C SER A 22 0.15 4.51 0.18
N ALA A 23 1.43 4.82 0.35
CA ALA A 23 1.88 6.00 1.10
C ALA A 23 1.47 7.30 0.40
N ILE A 24 1.66 7.38 -0.92
CA ILE A 24 1.23 8.52 -1.73
C ILE A 24 -0.28 8.73 -1.62
N LEU A 25 -1.08 7.65 -1.76
CA LEU A 25 -2.53 7.76 -1.63
C LEU A 25 -2.95 8.28 -0.25
N SER A 26 -2.29 7.83 0.82
CA SER A 26 -2.52 8.34 2.17
C SER A 26 -2.27 9.84 2.27
N TRP A 27 -1.22 10.36 1.65
CA TRP A 27 -0.95 11.80 1.62
C TRP A 27 -1.96 12.56 0.76
N LEU A 28 -2.33 12.02 -0.41
CA LEU A 28 -3.32 12.65 -1.28
C LEU A 28 -4.67 12.79 -0.58
N VAL A 29 -5.08 11.80 0.20
CA VAL A 29 -6.31 11.86 1.00
C VAL A 29 -6.16 12.84 2.16
N ALA A 30 -5.05 12.79 2.91
CA ALA A 30 -4.81 13.65 4.06
C ALA A 30 -4.75 15.15 3.69
N PHE A 31 -4.20 15.48 2.52
CA PHE A 31 -4.16 16.85 2.00
C PHE A 31 -5.42 17.24 1.20
N GLY A 32 -6.44 16.38 1.13
CA GLY A 32 -7.69 16.67 0.43
C GLY A 32 -7.57 16.76 -1.10
N VAL A 33 -6.46 16.29 -1.69
CA VAL A 33 -6.25 16.26 -3.14
C VAL A 33 -7.19 15.26 -3.81
N VAL A 34 -7.46 14.13 -3.16
CA VAL A 34 -8.41 13.12 -3.62
C VAL A 34 -9.44 12.82 -2.53
N ASN A 35 -10.69 12.58 -2.96
CA ASN A 35 -11.79 12.31 -2.06
C ASN A 35 -12.10 10.80 -2.04
N THR A 36 -12.02 10.18 -0.86
CA THR A 36 -12.35 8.77 -0.63
C THR A 36 -13.82 8.43 -0.85
N ASN A 37 -14.72 9.42 -0.91
CA ASN A 37 -16.11 9.22 -1.32
C ASN A 37 -16.24 8.83 -2.80
N ASN A 38 -15.21 9.10 -3.62
CA ASN A 38 -15.18 8.59 -4.99
C ASN A 38 -14.91 7.09 -4.98
N LYS A 39 -15.85 6.31 -5.54
CA LYS A 39 -15.76 4.84 -5.61
C LYS A 39 -14.44 4.33 -6.18
N PHE A 40 -13.86 5.04 -7.14
CA PHE A 40 -12.57 4.66 -7.73
C PHE A 40 -11.42 4.81 -6.72
N VAL A 41 -11.33 5.96 -6.04
CA VAL A 41 -10.31 6.23 -5.02
C VAL A 41 -10.45 5.26 -3.85
N TYR A 42 -11.68 4.99 -3.42
CA TYR A 42 -11.98 4.00 -2.40
C TYR A 42 -11.50 2.59 -2.81
N MET A 43 -11.83 2.16 -4.04
CA MET A 43 -11.45 0.82 -4.53
C MET A 43 -9.94 0.66 -4.62
N VAL A 44 -9.23 1.67 -5.13
CA VAL A 44 -7.76 1.68 -5.18
C VAL A 44 -7.18 1.66 -3.76
N GLY A 45 -7.72 2.46 -2.85
CA GLY A 45 -7.28 2.48 -1.46
C GLY A 45 -7.50 1.16 -0.73
N ASP A 46 -8.67 0.54 -0.87
CA ASP A 46 -8.97 -0.76 -0.28
C ASP A 46 -8.07 -1.86 -0.86
N PHE A 47 -7.80 -1.82 -2.18
CA PHE A 47 -6.85 -2.75 -2.81
C PHE A 47 -5.44 -2.60 -2.24
N LEU A 48 -4.90 -1.38 -2.21
CA LEU A 48 -3.57 -1.10 -1.68
C LEU A 48 -3.47 -1.50 -0.19
N TYR A 49 -4.51 -1.22 0.58
CA TYR A 49 -4.60 -1.62 1.98
C TYR A 49 -4.53 -3.14 2.13
N ARG A 50 -5.36 -3.90 1.41
CA ARG A 50 -5.41 -5.37 1.52
C ARG A 50 -4.12 -6.05 1.06
N VAL A 51 -3.45 -5.50 0.04
CA VAL A 51 -2.18 -6.05 -0.46
C VAL A 51 -1.02 -5.75 0.49
N THR A 52 -1.06 -4.61 1.18
CA THR A 52 -0.01 -4.21 2.13
C THR A 52 -0.25 -4.71 3.56
N GLU A 53 -1.49 -5.05 3.93
CA GLU A 53 -1.87 -5.51 5.27
C GLU A 53 -1.04 -6.71 5.77
N PRO A 54 -0.75 -7.77 5.00
CA PRO A 54 0.02 -8.91 5.50
C PRO A 54 1.42 -8.52 6.00
N ALA A 55 2.10 -7.60 5.30
CA ALA A 55 3.44 -7.14 5.67
C ALA A 55 3.41 -6.02 6.70
N LEU A 56 2.39 -5.15 6.68
CA LEU A 56 2.27 -4.01 7.59
C LEU A 56 1.56 -4.36 8.91
N ARG A 57 0.81 -5.45 8.98
CA ARG A 57 0.08 -5.88 10.20
C ARG A 57 0.99 -6.06 11.42
N PRO A 58 2.20 -6.66 11.32
CA PRO A 58 3.13 -6.70 12.44
C PRO A 58 3.56 -5.30 12.89
N ILE A 59 3.82 -4.38 11.96
CA ILE A 59 4.29 -3.02 12.26
C ILE A 59 3.19 -2.22 12.97
N ARG A 60 1.93 -2.36 12.52
CA ARG A 60 0.77 -1.70 13.12
C ARG A 60 0.45 -2.14 14.55
N ARG A 61 0.96 -3.29 15.00
CA ARG A 61 0.82 -3.70 16.42
C ARG A 61 1.66 -2.84 17.35
N PHE A 62 2.69 -2.18 16.82
CA PHE A 62 3.60 -1.33 17.59
C PHE A 62 3.34 0.16 17.37
N LEU A 63 2.61 0.51 16.32
CA LEU A 63 2.21 1.89 16.06
C LEU A 63 0.82 2.13 16.67
N PRO A 64 0.64 3.20 17.46
CA PRO A 64 -0.70 3.61 17.88
C PRO A 64 -1.53 3.99 16.65
N ASP A 65 -2.86 3.93 16.75
CA ASP A 65 -3.74 4.41 15.68
C ASP A 65 -3.46 5.91 15.45
N LEU A 66 -2.77 6.20 14.34
CA LEU A 66 -2.44 7.56 13.91
C LEU A 66 -3.61 8.22 13.14
N GLY A 67 -4.75 7.54 13.07
CA GLY A 67 -6.03 8.08 12.60
C GLY A 67 -6.99 8.12 13.77
N GLY A 68 -7.55 9.30 14.06
CA GLY A 68 -8.60 9.47 15.06
C GLY A 68 -9.89 8.73 14.73
#